data_AF-A0A920FJ63-F1
#
_entry.id   AF-A0A920FJ63-F1
#
_cell.length_a   1.000
_cell.length_b   1.000
_cell.length_c   1.000
_cell.angle_alpha   90.00
_cell.angle_beta   90.00
_cell.angle_gamma   90.00
#
_symmetry.space_group_name_H-M   'P 1'
#
loop_
_entity.id
_entity.type
_entity.pdbx_description
1 polymer ?
#
loop_
_entity_poly.entity_id
_entity_poly.type
_entity_poly.pdbx_seq_one_letter_code
_entity_poly.pdbx_strand_id
1 'polypeptide(L)'
;MARSTLNEKVLTYIVLGIHNKLWFGRREKVVQDTIYPTEEGPSDGVLENIYYSIPSPIETTILIREGGLKFSSDLLFPENELMPFSKKTSTALVLGVLSTDLNYAMVYEKQKQTSRLLEEVIKLAKQINLSAVINDKTKEELIIT
;
A
#
# COMPACT_ATOMS: atom_id res chain seq x y z
N MET A 1 -39.97 35.03 15.08
CA MET A 1 -38.49 34.86 15.15
C MET A 1 -37.97 33.56 14.48
N ALA A 2 -38.81 32.68 13.93
CA ALA A 2 -38.37 31.37 13.38
C ALA A 2 -38.02 31.32 11.88
N ARG A 3 -38.37 32.37 11.10
CA ARG A 3 -38.30 32.33 9.62
C ARG A 3 -36.89 32.54 9.04
N SER A 4 -35.95 33.16 9.78
CA SER A 4 -34.58 33.38 9.28
C SER A 4 -33.70 32.12 9.37
N THR A 5 -33.86 31.33 10.44
CA THR A 5 -33.06 30.11 10.68
C THR A 5 -33.30 28.99 9.67
N LEU A 6 -34.46 29.00 8.99
CA LEU A 6 -34.80 27.99 7.98
C LEU A 6 -34.02 28.22 6.68
N ASN A 7 -33.83 29.47 6.28
CA ASN A 7 -33.14 29.82 5.02
C ASN A 7 -31.63 29.53 5.11
N GLU A 8 -31.01 29.75 6.27
CA GLU A 8 -29.60 29.41 6.48
C GLU A 8 -29.36 27.90 6.37
N LYS A 9 -30.22 27.07 6.99
CA LYS A 9 -30.10 25.61 6.90
C LYS A 9 -30.23 25.12 5.47
N VAL A 10 -31.19 25.63 4.70
CA VAL A 10 -31.39 25.25 3.29
C VAL A 10 -30.17 25.62 2.44
N LEU A 11 -29.60 26.81 2.66
CA LEU A 11 -28.35 27.23 2.03
C LEU A 11 -27.18 26.29 2.39
N THR A 12 -27.06 25.89 3.65
CA THR A 12 -26.04 24.92 4.08
C THR A 12 -26.20 23.57 3.39
N TYR A 13 -27.42 23.04 3.27
CA TYR A 13 -27.68 21.77 2.59
C TYR A 13 -27.41 21.83 1.09
N ILE A 14 -27.71 22.95 0.43
CA ILE A 14 -27.40 23.14 -0.99
C ILE A 14 -25.89 23.23 -1.21
N VAL A 15 -25.17 23.99 -0.37
CA VAL A 15 -23.70 24.09 -0.44
C VAL A 15 -23.05 22.75 -0.16
N LEU A 16 -23.49 22.02 0.87
CA LEU A 16 -23.02 20.65 1.15
C LEU A 16 -23.33 19.70 -0.01
N GLY A 17 -24.52 19.76 -0.61
CA GLY A 17 -24.89 18.94 -1.77
C GLY A 17 -24.04 19.21 -3.00
N ILE A 18 -23.73 20.47 -3.28
CA ILE A 18 -22.84 20.87 -4.37
C ILE A 18 -21.40 20.45 -4.09
N HIS A 19 -20.91 20.65 -2.86
CA HIS A 19 -19.56 20.24 -2.47
C HIS A 19 -19.41 18.71 -2.56
N ASN A 20 -20.39 17.95 -2.08
CA ASN A 20 -20.35 16.49 -2.11
C ASN A 20 -20.39 15.96 -3.55
N LYS A 21 -21.22 16.54 -4.42
CA LYS A 21 -21.34 16.13 -5.83
C LYS A 21 -20.07 16.42 -6.64
N LEU A 22 -19.41 17.56 -6.39
CA LEU A 22 -18.15 17.94 -7.03
C LEU A 22 -16.97 17.09 -6.54
N TRP A 23 -16.92 16.76 -5.25
CA TRP A 23 -15.88 15.89 -4.68
C TRP A 23 -16.03 14.43 -5.07
N PHE A 24 -17.27 13.91 -5.14
CA PHE A 24 -17.51 12.51 -5.48
C PHE A 24 -17.33 12.24 -6.98
N GLY A 25 -17.81 13.13 -7.85
CA GLY A 25 -17.72 12.94 -9.31
C GLY A 25 -16.28 12.95 -9.86
N ARG A 26 -15.33 13.58 -9.15
CA ARG A 26 -13.91 13.57 -9.52
C ARG A 26 -13.26 12.19 -9.32
N ARG A 27 -13.63 11.46 -8.26
CA ARG A 27 -13.05 10.14 -7.97
C ARG A 27 -13.49 9.07 -8.96
N GLU A 28 -14.75 9.10 -9.40
CA GLU A 28 -15.28 8.12 -10.35
C GLU A 28 -14.60 8.23 -11.72
N LYS A 29 -14.33 9.45 -12.22
CA LYS A 29 -13.57 9.65 -13.47
C LYS A 29 -12.12 9.14 -13.38
N VAL A 30 -11.42 9.43 -12.27
CA VAL A 30 -10.04 8.97 -12.07
C VAL A 30 -9.95 7.44 -12.02
N VAL A 31 -10.94 6.76 -11.44
CA VAL A 31 -11.01 5.29 -11.41
C VAL A 31 -11.28 4.70 -12.81
N GLN A 32 -12.12 5.32 -13.62
CA GLN A 32 -12.45 4.82 -14.96
C GLN A 32 -11.25 4.92 -15.92
N ASP A 33 -10.54 6.06 -15.91
CA ASP A 33 -9.39 6.33 -16.78
C ASP A 33 -8.14 5.49 -16.41
N THR A 34 -8.13 4.86 -15.23
CA THR A 34 -7.02 4.03 -14.73
C THR A 34 -7.23 2.53 -14.96
N ILE A 35 -8.47 2.04 -14.93
CA ILE A 35 -8.79 0.62 -15.14
C ILE A 35 -8.90 0.29 -16.64
N TYR A 36 -9.27 1.26 -17.48
CA TYR A 36 -9.32 1.13 -18.94
C TYR A 36 -8.65 2.34 -19.59
N PRO A 37 -7.34 2.27 -19.88
CA PRO A 37 -6.64 3.40 -20.49
C PRO A 37 -7.19 3.65 -21.91
N THR A 38 -7.62 4.89 -22.15
CA THR A 38 -7.93 5.39 -23.51
C THR A 38 -6.68 5.31 -24.39
N GLU A 39 -6.83 5.22 -25.72
CA GLU A 39 -5.68 5.03 -26.64
C GLU A 39 -4.62 6.16 -26.60
N GLU A 40 -4.96 7.32 -26.04
CA GLU A 40 -4.04 8.45 -25.86
C GLU A 40 -3.33 8.47 -24.48
N GLY A 41 -3.56 7.46 -23.63
CA GLY A 41 -3.05 7.42 -22.27
C GLY A 41 -3.70 8.47 -21.34
N PRO A 42 -3.41 8.42 -20.02
CA PRO A 42 -3.93 9.40 -19.08
C PRO A 42 -3.31 10.78 -19.34
N SER A 43 -4.16 11.81 -19.47
CA SER A 43 -3.70 13.20 -19.56
C SER A 43 -2.88 13.61 -18.34
N ASP A 44 -1.96 14.57 -18.49
CA ASP A 44 -1.07 15.05 -17.41
C ASP A 44 -1.83 15.46 -16.14
N GLY A 45 -3.01 16.09 -16.29
CA GLY A 45 -3.85 16.47 -15.15
C GLY A 45 -4.49 15.27 -14.41
N VAL A 46 -4.69 14.13 -15.08
CA VAL A 46 -5.13 12.87 -14.45
C VAL A 46 -3.95 12.22 -13.73
N LEU A 47 -2.76 12.23 -14.32
CA LEU A 47 -1.53 11.73 -13.70
C LEU A 47 -1.18 12.50 -12.43
N GLU A 48 -1.29 13.83 -12.46
CA GLU A 48 -1.08 14.70 -11.31
C GLU A 48 -2.08 14.40 -10.19
N ASN A 49 -3.37 14.22 -10.53
CA ASN A 49 -4.39 13.83 -9.55
C ASN A 49 -4.15 12.44 -8.95
N ILE A 50 -3.69 11.46 -9.72
CA ILE A 50 -3.35 10.12 -9.21
C ILE A 50 -2.16 10.21 -8.26
N TYR A 51 -1.11 10.94 -8.65
CA TYR A 51 0.09 11.12 -7.86
C TYR A 51 -0.20 11.75 -6.49
N TYR A 52 -1.10 12.74 -6.43
CA TYR A 52 -1.54 13.36 -5.17
C TYR A 52 -2.65 12.59 -4.43
N SER A 53 -3.28 11.58 -5.05
CA SER A 53 -4.32 10.76 -4.42
C SER A 53 -3.76 9.52 -3.70
N ILE A 54 -2.55 9.08 -4.05
CA ILE A 54 -1.87 7.99 -3.36
C ILE A 54 -1.12 8.61 -2.17
N PRO A 55 -1.45 8.22 -0.92
CA PRO A 55 -0.71 8.71 0.24
C PRO A 55 0.77 8.33 0.12
N SER A 56 1.66 9.19 0.62
CA SER A 56 3.08 8.88 0.68
C SER A 56 3.36 7.59 1.45
N PRO A 57 4.54 6.95 1.31
CA PRO A 57 4.85 5.73 2.06
C PRO A 57 4.67 5.88 3.58
N ILE A 58 5.02 7.04 4.13
CA ILE A 58 4.83 7.35 5.56
C ILE A 58 3.34 7.45 5.91
N GLU A 59 2.57 8.24 5.15
CA GLU A 59 1.13 8.41 5.37
C GLU A 59 0.38 7.09 5.21
N THR A 60 0.73 6.28 4.22
CA THR A 60 0.18 4.93 4.02
C THR A 60 0.39 4.08 5.25
N THR A 61 1.59 4.14 5.84
CA THR A 61 1.92 3.38 7.04
C THR A 61 1.09 3.85 8.25
N ILE A 62 0.90 5.16 8.39
CA ILE A 62 0.05 5.75 9.44
C ILE A 62 -1.40 5.29 9.26
N LEU A 63 -1.95 5.38 8.05
CA LEU A 63 -3.32 4.96 7.74
C LEU A 63 -3.57 3.47 8.02
N ILE A 64 -2.60 2.61 7.72
CA ILE A 64 -2.68 1.17 8.04
C ILE A 64 -2.75 0.94 9.55
N ARG A 65 -1.97 1.70 10.34
CA ARG A 65 -1.96 1.62 11.80
C ARG A 65 -3.23 2.21 12.43
N GLU A 66 -3.69 3.35 11.96
CA GLU A 66 -4.87 4.07 12.46
C GLU A 66 -6.19 3.41 12.06
N GLY A 67 -6.22 2.68 10.95
CA GLY A 67 -7.40 1.98 10.45
C GLY A 67 -7.94 0.88 11.36
N GLY A 68 -7.30 0.60 12.51
CA GLY A 68 -7.75 -0.38 13.50
C GLY A 68 -7.68 -1.84 13.03
N LEU A 69 -7.15 -2.07 11.82
CA LEU A 69 -6.91 -3.41 11.29
C LEU A 69 -5.83 -4.08 12.13
N LYS A 70 -6.14 -5.26 12.66
CA LYS A 70 -5.18 -6.04 13.42
C LYS A 70 -4.29 -6.84 12.49
N PHE A 71 -3.05 -7.05 12.90
CA PHE A 71 -2.17 -8.02 12.25
C PHE A 71 -2.82 -9.40 12.22
N SER A 72 -2.80 -10.06 11.06
CA SER A 72 -3.21 -11.46 10.91
C SER A 72 -2.06 -12.26 10.30
N SER A 73 -1.60 -13.29 11.01
CA SER A 73 -0.58 -14.21 10.49
C SER A 73 -1.05 -15.00 9.28
N ASP A 74 -2.36 -15.17 9.13
CA ASP A 74 -2.97 -15.99 8.08
C ASP A 74 -2.93 -15.29 6.71
N LEU A 75 -2.63 -13.99 6.71
CA LEU A 75 -2.38 -13.21 5.49
C LEU A 75 -0.93 -13.35 4.99
N LEU A 76 -0.03 -13.88 5.83
CA LEU A 76 1.34 -14.12 5.41
C LEU A 76 1.40 -15.33 4.47
N PHE A 77 2.39 -15.31 3.58
CA PHE A 77 2.72 -16.44 2.74
C PHE A 77 2.94 -17.69 3.61
N PRO A 78 2.24 -18.80 3.29
CA PRO A 78 2.21 -19.97 4.15
C PRO A 78 3.54 -20.72 4.14
N GLU A 79 3.99 -21.16 5.32
CA GLU A 79 5.36 -21.69 5.48
C GLU A 79 5.60 -22.99 4.71
N ASN A 80 4.56 -23.80 4.55
CA ASN A 80 4.62 -25.06 3.82
C ASN A 80 4.77 -24.88 2.30
N GLU A 81 4.56 -23.67 1.78
CA GLU A 81 4.75 -23.34 0.37
C GLU A 81 6.14 -22.76 0.06
N LEU A 82 6.98 -22.54 1.09
CA LEU A 82 8.41 -22.22 0.93
C LEU A 82 9.20 -23.48 0.50
N MET A 83 8.86 -24.02 -0.66
CA MET A 83 9.59 -25.11 -1.30
C MET A 83 10.79 -24.59 -2.10
N PRO A 84 11.80 -25.43 -2.38
CA PRO A 84 12.94 -25.01 -3.19
C PRO A 84 12.47 -24.61 -4.60
N PHE A 85 12.55 -23.32 -4.90
CA PHE A 85 12.26 -22.79 -6.23
C PHE A 85 13.41 -23.14 -7.17
N SER A 86 13.13 -23.98 -8.17
CA SER A 86 14.14 -24.42 -9.15
C SER A 86 14.48 -23.34 -10.19
N LYS A 87 13.59 -22.37 -10.41
CA LYS A 87 13.74 -21.30 -11.40
C LYS A 87 13.97 -19.96 -10.73
N LYS A 88 14.98 -19.21 -11.18
CA LYS A 88 15.28 -17.85 -10.71
C LYS A 88 14.10 -16.89 -10.80
N THR A 89 13.29 -17.00 -11.86
CA THR A 89 12.09 -16.17 -12.03
C THR A 89 11.06 -16.41 -10.92
N SER A 90 10.82 -17.68 -10.56
CA SER A 90 9.93 -18.04 -9.47
C SER A 90 10.49 -17.59 -8.12
N THR A 91 11.79 -17.74 -7.91
CA THR A 91 12.46 -17.24 -6.71
C THR A 91 12.31 -15.72 -6.56
N ALA A 92 12.49 -14.95 -7.65
CA ALA A 92 12.33 -13.51 -7.64
C ALA A 92 10.88 -13.06 -7.37
N LEU A 93 9.90 -13.80 -7.90
CA LEU A 93 8.49 -13.53 -7.63
C LEU A 93 8.17 -13.73 -6.14
N VAL A 94 8.55 -14.88 -5.58
CA VAL A 94 8.31 -15.16 -4.15
C VAL A 94 9.10 -14.23 -3.25
N LEU A 95 10.32 -13.82 -3.64
CA LEU A 95 11.08 -12.80 -2.91
C LEU A 95 10.30 -11.49 -2.75
N GLY A 96 9.60 -11.04 -3.80
CA GLY A 96 8.76 -9.84 -3.75
C GLY A 96 7.56 -10.01 -2.80
N VAL A 97 6.92 -11.18 -2.82
CA VAL A 97 5.82 -11.51 -1.90
C VAL A 97 6.31 -11.50 -0.44
N LEU A 98 7.40 -12.21 -0.14
CA LEU A 98 7.95 -12.26 1.22
C LEU A 98 8.47 -10.91 1.71
N SER A 99 8.95 -10.05 0.80
CA SER A 99 9.37 -8.69 1.15
C SER A 99 8.15 -7.81 1.51
N THR A 100 7.00 -8.03 0.87
CA THR A 100 5.73 -7.38 1.23
C THR A 100 5.26 -7.85 2.61
N ASP A 101 5.32 -9.15 2.85
CA ASP A 101 4.97 -9.75 4.14
C ASP A 101 5.90 -9.29 5.28
N LEU A 102 7.20 -9.17 4.99
CA LEU A 102 8.18 -8.61 5.92
C LEU A 102 7.80 -7.19 6.30
N ASN A 103 7.49 -6.34 5.32
CA ASN A 103 7.06 -4.97 5.57
C ASN A 103 5.75 -4.94 6.38
N TYR A 104 4.79 -5.82 6.06
CA TYR A 104 3.56 -5.95 6.84
C TYR A 104 3.84 -6.32 8.31
N ALA A 105 4.72 -7.29 8.55
CA ALA A 105 5.14 -7.65 9.91
C ALA A 105 5.87 -6.50 10.63
N MET A 106 6.72 -5.74 9.93
CA MET A 106 7.43 -4.57 10.47
C MET A 106 6.47 -3.44 10.87
N VAL A 107 5.52 -3.08 10.00
CA VAL A 107 4.53 -2.00 10.28
C VAL A 107 3.74 -2.27 11.56
N TYR A 108 3.48 -3.55 11.85
CA TYR A 108 2.76 -4.03 13.03
C TYR A 108 3.66 -4.51 14.18
N GLU A 109 4.97 -4.25 14.09
CA GLU A 109 5.98 -4.52 15.12
C GLU A 109 6.00 -5.99 15.56
N LYS A 110 5.83 -6.92 14.62
CA LYS A 110 5.81 -8.37 14.88
C LYS A 110 7.20 -8.98 14.78
N GLN A 111 8.04 -8.70 15.79
CA GLN A 111 9.46 -9.10 15.83
C GLN A 111 9.74 -10.55 15.42
N LYS A 112 8.96 -11.52 15.91
CA LYS A 112 9.14 -12.94 15.57
C LYS A 112 8.94 -13.20 14.06
N GLN A 113 7.86 -12.68 13.50
CA GLN A 113 7.53 -12.81 12.08
C GLN A 113 8.54 -12.04 11.22
N THR A 114 8.92 -10.83 11.64
CA THR A 114 9.93 -9.99 10.96
C THR A 114 11.26 -10.73 10.85
N SER A 115 11.79 -11.26 11.95
CA SER A 115 13.08 -11.98 11.94
C SER A 115 13.05 -13.19 11.01
N ARG A 116 11.99 -14.00 11.09
CA ARG A 116 11.81 -15.18 10.25
C ARG A 116 11.73 -14.83 8.76
N LEU A 117 10.90 -13.85 8.40
CA LEU A 117 10.70 -13.42 7.02
C LEU A 117 11.99 -12.81 6.44
N LEU A 118 12.73 -12.04 7.24
CA LEU A 118 14.01 -11.47 6.85
C LEU A 118 15.04 -12.55 6.49
N GLU A 119 15.12 -13.62 7.28
CA GLU A 119 16.02 -14.75 6.99
C GLU A 119 15.69 -15.42 5.65
N GLU A 120 14.41 -15.65 5.37
CA GLU A 120 13.97 -16.24 4.11
C GLU A 120 14.18 -15.30 2.91
N VAL A 121 13.92 -13.99 3.07
CA VAL A 121 14.22 -12.98 2.05
C VAL A 121 15.71 -12.98 1.70
N ILE A 122 16.60 -12.98 2.69
CA ILE A 122 18.05 -13.04 2.48
C ILE A 122 18.45 -14.33 1.75
N LYS A 123 17.88 -15.46 2.16
CA LYS A 123 18.15 -16.78 1.55
C LYS A 123 17.74 -16.83 0.08
N LEU A 124 16.53 -16.38 -0.26
CA LEU A 124 16.06 -16.33 -1.66
C LEU A 124 16.85 -15.32 -2.50
N ALA A 125 17.20 -14.17 -1.94
CA ALA A 125 18.03 -13.18 -2.65
C ALA A 125 19.41 -13.75 -3.02
N LYS A 126 20.03 -14.52 -2.11
CA LYS A 126 21.29 -15.22 -2.40
C LYS A 126 21.14 -16.24 -3.53
N GLN A 127 20.03 -16.96 -3.63
CA GLN A 127 19.78 -17.94 -4.70
C GLN A 127 19.73 -17.32 -6.11
N ILE A 128 19.28 -16.07 -6.22
CA ILE A 128 19.24 -15.33 -7.49
C ILE A 128 20.45 -14.42 -7.73
N ASN A 129 21.53 -14.60 -6.94
CA ASN A 129 22.76 -13.81 -6.97
C ASN A 129 22.58 -12.32 -6.68
N LEU A 130 21.59 -11.95 -5.85
CA LEU A 130 21.41 -10.58 -5.33
C LEU A 130 22.29 -10.28 -4.11
N SER A 131 23.30 -11.12 -3.85
CA SER A 131 24.24 -11.01 -2.73
C SER A 131 25.09 -9.72 -2.72
N ALA A 132 25.17 -9.00 -3.84
CA ALA A 132 25.81 -7.68 -3.90
C ALA A 132 24.99 -6.58 -3.22
N VAL A 133 23.66 -6.73 -3.16
CA VAL A 133 22.72 -5.75 -2.59
C VAL A 133 22.30 -6.15 -1.17
N ILE A 134 22.16 -7.45 -0.91
CA ILE A 134 21.75 -7.98 0.40
C ILE A 134 22.98 -8.60 1.09
N ASN A 135 23.54 -7.87 2.05
CA ASN A 135 24.71 -8.25 2.84
C ASN A 135 24.46 -8.05 4.35
N ASP A 136 25.44 -8.41 5.18
CA ASP A 136 25.30 -8.38 6.63
C ASP A 136 25.02 -6.97 7.17
N LYS A 137 25.54 -5.93 6.52
CA LYS A 137 25.24 -4.52 6.86
C LYS A 137 23.76 -4.20 6.64
N THR A 138 23.18 -4.63 5.52
CA THR A 138 21.75 -4.43 5.25
C THR A 138 20.87 -5.17 6.26
N LYS A 139 21.31 -6.35 6.72
CA LYS A 139 20.60 -7.12 7.75
C LYS A 139 20.57 -6.36 9.08
N GLU A 140 21.68 -5.73 9.47
CA GLU A 140 21.74 -4.94 10.70
C GLU A 140 20.85 -3.70 10.62
N GLU A 141 20.87 -2.95 9.53
CA GLU A 141 20.03 -1.75 9.34
C GLU A 141 18.51 -2.05 9.48
N LEU A 142 18.07 -3.23 9.04
CA LEU A 142 16.67 -3.68 9.12
C LEU A 142 16.23 -4.18 10.51
N ILE A 143 17.16 -4.57 11.38
CA ILE A 143 16.86 -5.10 12.72
C ILE A 143 16.80 -3.99 13.78
N ILE A 144 17.40 -2.83 13.51
CA ILE A 144 17.55 -1.72 14.47
C ILE A 144 16.48 -0.62 14.26
N THR A 145 15.61 -0.74 13.25
CA THR A 145 14.46 0.16 13.01
C THR A 145 13.17 -0.47 13.52
#